data_AF-A0A5B8IM16-F1
#
_entry.id   AF-A0A5B8IM16-F1
#
_cell.length_a   1.000
_cell.length_b   1.000
_cell.length_c   1.000
_cell.angle_alpha   90.00
_cell.angle_beta   90.00
_cell.angle_gamma   90.00
#
_symmetry.space_group_name_H-M   'P 1'
#
loop_
_entity.id
_entity.type
_entity.pdbx_description
1 polymer ?
#
loop_
_entity_poly.entity_id
_entity_poly.type
_entity_poly.pdbx_seq_one_letter_code
_entity_poly.pdbx_strand_id
1 'polypeptide(L)'
;MAFFSRLRAERAATRELGEGVWRRAHDRFQRSLDRVFQVVEGIADDQVYNLLVKEANEMADLLPAVRQLCCMAHRITPSNDEHIPQSTAGVHRSLTKSANDLATTAQVIAMMRMQAEAGEPIDIESVRHRAQLVKEDVGRAMQLLADSE
;
A
#
# COMPACT_ATOMS: atom_id res chain seq x y z
N MET A 1 -19.05 16.04 0.26
CA MET A 1 -17.97 17.02 -0.03
C MET A 1 -16.54 16.45 0.06
N ALA A 2 -16.34 15.12 0.19
CA ALA A 2 -15.02 14.50 0.35
C ALA A 2 -14.20 14.34 -0.97
N PHE A 3 -14.82 14.54 -2.13
CA PHE A 3 -14.17 14.35 -3.43
C PHE A 3 -13.19 15.49 -3.78
N PHE A 4 -13.55 16.74 -3.48
CA PHE A 4 -12.70 17.91 -3.74
C PHE A 4 -11.48 18.00 -2.81
N SER A 5 -11.52 17.41 -1.61
CA SER A 5 -10.36 17.32 -0.72
C SER A 5 -9.35 16.27 -1.20
N ARG A 6 -9.85 15.11 -1.68
CA ARG A 6 -9.01 14.02 -2.23
C ARG A 6 -8.22 14.47 -3.47
N LEU A 7 -8.89 15.13 -4.43
CA LEU A 7 -8.26 15.71 -5.62
C LEU A 7 -7.21 16.79 -5.32
N ARG A 8 -7.40 17.56 -4.23
CA ARG A 8 -6.45 18.57 -3.79
C ARG A 8 -5.23 17.94 -3.10
N ALA A 9 -5.43 16.85 -2.35
CA ALA A 9 -4.36 16.06 -1.73
C ALA A 9 -3.50 15.33 -2.80
N GLU A 10 -4.12 14.79 -3.85
CA GLU A 10 -3.42 14.18 -4.99
C GLU A 10 -2.59 15.22 -5.78
N ARG A 11 -3.13 16.42 -6.01
CA ARG A 11 -2.37 17.52 -6.64
C ARG A 11 -1.21 18.00 -5.77
N ALA A 12 -1.39 18.04 -4.45
CA ALA A 12 -0.31 18.36 -3.51
C ALA A 12 0.78 17.28 -3.51
N ALA A 13 0.41 15.99 -3.53
CA ALA A 13 1.35 14.87 -3.65
C ALA A 13 2.15 14.93 -4.97
N THR A 14 1.48 15.22 -6.10
CA THR A 14 2.13 15.37 -7.42
C THR A 14 3.18 16.49 -7.42
N ARG A 15 2.95 17.57 -6.66
CA ARG A 15 3.86 18.72 -6.59
C ARG A 15 5.12 18.46 -5.74
N GLU A 16 5.06 17.49 -4.82
CA GLU A 16 6.13 17.22 -3.84
C GLU A 16 7.06 16.05 -4.23
N LEU A 17 6.60 15.12 -5.07
CA LEU A 17 7.33 13.86 -5.38
C LEU A 17 7.97 13.82 -6.78
N GLY A 18 7.71 14.81 -7.64
CA GLY A 18 8.23 14.84 -9.01
C GLY A 18 7.68 13.70 -9.88
N GLU A 19 8.48 13.16 -10.79
CA GLU A 19 8.10 12.06 -11.72
C GLU A 19 8.97 10.79 -11.57
N GLY A 20 9.94 10.82 -10.67
CA GLY A 20 10.90 9.74 -10.47
C GLY A 20 10.41 8.60 -9.57
N VAL A 21 11.37 7.83 -9.03
CA VAL A 21 11.11 6.56 -8.32
C VAL A 21 10.17 6.71 -7.11
N TRP A 22 10.24 7.82 -6.38
CA TRP A 22 9.45 8.02 -5.16
C TRP A 22 7.96 8.23 -5.43
N ARG A 23 7.64 9.00 -6.48
CA ARG A 23 6.26 9.11 -6.94
C ARG A 23 5.72 7.75 -7.36
N ARG A 24 6.50 6.99 -8.13
CA ARG A 24 6.08 5.67 -8.63
C ARG A 24 5.88 4.66 -7.50
N ALA A 25 6.72 4.69 -6.48
CA ALA A 25 6.57 3.85 -5.29
C ALA A 25 5.25 4.16 -4.55
N HIS A 26 4.96 5.46 -4.34
CA HIS A 26 3.69 5.90 -3.76
C HIS A 26 2.48 5.45 -4.62
N ASP A 27 2.51 5.73 -5.93
CA ASP A 27 1.43 5.41 -6.85
C ASP A 27 1.22 3.89 -7.00
N ARG A 28 2.29 3.09 -6.84
CA ARG A 28 2.17 1.62 -6.80
C ARG A 28 1.46 1.16 -5.53
N PHE A 29 1.82 1.71 -4.37
CA PHE A 29 1.16 1.38 -3.11
C PHE A 29 -0.33 1.74 -3.16
N GLN A 30 -0.66 2.96 -3.60
CA GLN A 30 -2.04 3.41 -3.75
C GLN A 30 -2.85 2.51 -4.68
N ARG A 31 -2.33 2.20 -5.88
CA ARG A 31 -3.03 1.30 -6.83
C ARG A 31 -3.22 -0.11 -6.27
N SER A 32 -2.23 -0.65 -5.56
CA SER A 32 -2.38 -1.95 -4.91
C SER A 32 -3.45 -1.92 -3.81
N LEU A 33 -3.52 -0.84 -3.03
CA LEU A 33 -4.56 -0.65 -2.01
C LEU A 33 -5.96 -0.52 -2.64
N ASP A 34 -6.10 0.25 -3.70
CA ASP A 34 -7.36 0.37 -4.45
C ASP A 34 -7.83 -1.01 -4.96
N ARG A 35 -6.89 -1.85 -5.41
CA ARG A 35 -7.18 -3.22 -5.84
C ARG A 35 -7.66 -4.10 -4.68
N VAL A 36 -7.16 -3.92 -3.46
CA VAL A 36 -7.68 -4.61 -2.26
C VAL A 36 -9.14 -4.23 -2.03
N PHE A 37 -9.47 -2.93 -2.00
CA PHE A 37 -10.86 -2.50 -1.81
C PHE A 37 -11.78 -3.02 -2.91
N GLN A 38 -11.34 -2.98 -4.17
CA GLN A 38 -12.12 -3.50 -5.30
C GLN A 38 -12.48 -4.99 -5.14
N VAL A 39 -11.56 -5.83 -4.66
CA VAL A 39 -11.85 -7.25 -4.47
C VAL A 39 -12.74 -7.50 -3.25
N VAL A 40 -12.57 -6.72 -2.17
CA VAL A 40 -13.41 -6.76 -0.96
C VAL A 40 -14.85 -6.36 -1.27
N GLU A 41 -15.06 -5.32 -2.08
CA GLU A 41 -16.40 -4.89 -2.55
C GLU A 41 -17.16 -5.99 -3.30
N GLY A 42 -16.48 -6.99 -3.84
CA GLY A 42 -17.10 -8.13 -4.50
C GLY A 42 -17.54 -9.27 -3.58
N ILE A 43 -17.34 -9.17 -2.26
CA ILE A 43 -17.71 -10.21 -1.30
C ILE A 43 -19.20 -10.09 -0.96
N ALA A 44 -19.96 -11.16 -1.19
CA ALA A 44 -21.41 -11.17 -0.98
C ALA A 44 -21.83 -11.46 0.48
N ASP A 45 -21.00 -12.18 1.24
CA ASP A 45 -21.28 -12.49 2.65
C ASP A 45 -20.92 -11.29 3.53
N ASP A 46 -21.92 -10.70 4.19
CA ASP A 46 -21.75 -9.52 5.05
C ASP A 46 -20.77 -9.74 6.21
N GLN A 47 -20.74 -10.94 6.80
CA GLN A 47 -19.82 -11.22 7.91
C GLN A 47 -18.37 -11.24 7.42
N VAL A 48 -18.14 -11.90 6.28
CA VAL A 48 -16.82 -11.97 5.65
C VAL A 48 -16.37 -10.60 5.15
N TYR A 49 -17.29 -9.87 4.52
CA TYR A 49 -17.05 -8.49 4.07
C TYR A 49 -16.61 -7.60 5.24
N ASN A 50 -17.34 -7.60 6.35
CA ASN A 50 -17.02 -6.77 7.52
C ASN A 50 -15.64 -7.09 8.11
N LEU A 51 -15.26 -8.37 8.14
CA LEU A 51 -13.94 -8.78 8.61
C LEU A 51 -12.83 -8.30 7.65
N LEU A 52 -13.01 -8.46 6.34
CA LEU A 52 -12.02 -8.05 5.35
C LEU A 52 -11.90 -6.52 5.20
N VAL A 53 -13.01 -5.79 5.29
CA VAL A 53 -13.01 -4.32 5.28
C VAL A 53 -12.21 -3.77 6.47
N LYS A 54 -12.31 -4.40 7.64
CA LYS A 54 -11.50 -4.02 8.79
C LYS A 54 -10.01 -4.11 8.46
N GLU A 55 -9.54 -5.24 7.95
CA GLU A 55 -8.13 -5.44 7.59
C GLU A 55 -7.69 -4.47 6.46
N ALA A 56 -8.57 -4.24 5.48
CA ALA A 56 -8.32 -3.28 4.40
C ALA A 56 -8.17 -1.84 4.90
N ASN A 57 -8.99 -1.42 5.86
CA ASN A 57 -8.90 -0.10 6.49
C ASN A 57 -7.60 0.06 7.28
N GLU A 58 -7.17 -0.96 8.02
CA GLU A 58 -5.88 -0.92 8.73
C GLU A 58 -4.67 -0.77 7.78
N MET A 59 -4.75 -1.34 6.58
CA MET A 59 -3.74 -1.10 5.53
C MET A 59 -3.86 0.29 4.90
N ALA A 60 -5.09 0.82 4.77
CA ALA A 60 -5.33 2.16 4.25
C ALA A 60 -4.77 3.26 5.15
N ASP A 61 -4.78 3.05 6.47
CA ASP A 61 -4.20 3.95 7.46
C ASP A 61 -2.68 4.14 7.28
N LEU A 62 -2.00 3.25 6.54
CA LEU A 62 -0.58 3.36 6.21
C LEU A 62 -0.29 4.32 5.05
N LEU A 63 -1.26 4.63 4.20
CA LEU A 63 -1.05 5.45 3.00
C LEU A 63 -0.46 6.84 3.31
N PRO A 64 -0.92 7.59 4.34
CA PRO A 64 -0.30 8.84 4.73
C PRO A 64 1.18 8.69 5.14
N ALA A 65 1.53 7.62 5.86
CA ALA A 65 2.89 7.35 6.28
C ALA A 65 3.79 7.02 5.07
N VAL A 66 3.31 6.19 4.14
CA VAL A 66 4.01 5.89 2.88
C VAL A 66 4.27 7.17 2.08
N ARG A 67 3.27 8.06 1.98
CA ARG A 67 3.45 9.37 1.33
C ARG A 67 4.55 10.18 1.99
N GLN A 68 4.55 10.27 3.33
CA GLN A 68 5.57 11.00 4.07
C GLN A 68 6.98 10.43 3.83
N LEU A 69 7.13 9.10 3.88
CA LEU A 69 8.39 8.42 3.61
C LEU A 69 8.91 8.73 2.19
N CYS A 70 8.04 8.66 1.18
CA CYS A 70 8.42 9.04 -0.19
C CYS A 70 8.86 10.51 -0.27
N CYS A 71 8.14 11.44 0.37
CA CYS A 71 8.50 12.86 0.36
C CYS A 71 9.85 13.11 1.05
N MET A 72 10.09 12.48 2.19
CA MET A 72 11.36 12.60 2.93
C MET A 72 12.52 11.98 2.14
N ALA A 73 12.36 10.77 1.61
CA ALA A 73 13.38 10.12 0.79
C ALA A 73 13.71 10.93 -0.49
N HIS A 74 12.71 11.57 -1.11
CA HIS A 74 12.91 12.47 -2.24
C HIS A 74 13.68 13.75 -1.86
N ARG A 75 13.53 14.25 -0.63
CA ARG A 75 14.33 15.39 -0.15
C ARG A 75 15.80 15.03 0.07
N ILE A 76 16.06 13.83 0.59
CA ILE A 76 17.43 13.31 0.79
C ILE A 76 18.07 13.01 -0.56
N THR A 77 17.33 12.35 -1.44
CA THR A 77 17.78 11.92 -2.77
C THR A 77 16.72 12.21 -3.83
N PRO A 78 16.74 13.42 -4.40
CA PRO A 78 15.84 13.78 -5.48
C PRO A 78 15.99 12.84 -6.67
N SER A 79 14.88 12.47 -7.29
CA SER A 79 14.85 11.57 -8.45
C SER A 79 13.81 12.07 -9.45
N ASN A 80 14.20 12.14 -10.72
CA ASN A 80 13.36 12.53 -11.85
C ASN A 80 13.24 11.41 -12.91
N ASP A 81 13.88 10.27 -12.67
CA ASP A 81 13.96 9.14 -13.59
C ASP A 81 13.75 7.82 -12.84
N GLU A 82 14.13 6.70 -13.46
CA GLU A 82 13.99 5.37 -12.86
C GLU A 82 15.20 4.97 -12.00
N HIS A 83 16.21 5.85 -11.88
CA HIS A 83 17.41 5.53 -11.14
C HIS A 83 17.12 5.59 -9.63
N ILE A 84 17.39 4.48 -8.94
CA ILE A 84 17.22 4.37 -7.50
C ILE A 84 18.52 4.81 -6.81
N PRO A 85 18.50 5.90 -6.03
CA PRO A 85 19.69 6.40 -5.33
C PRO A 85 20.19 5.37 -4.30
N GLN A 86 21.51 5.15 -4.27
CA GLN A 86 22.11 4.07 -3.48
C GLN A 86 21.97 4.29 -1.96
N SER A 87 22.05 5.53 -1.49
CA SER A 87 21.89 5.88 -0.07
C SER A 87 20.51 5.55 0.49
N THR A 88 19.46 5.60 -0.33
CA THR A 88 18.07 5.34 0.06
C THR A 88 17.49 4.08 -0.60
N ALA A 89 18.33 3.25 -1.22
CA ALA A 89 17.90 2.07 -1.97
C ALA A 89 17.15 1.06 -1.07
N GLY A 90 17.53 0.97 0.20
CA GLY A 90 16.83 0.16 1.20
C GLY A 90 15.38 0.61 1.43
N VAL A 91 15.17 1.93 1.57
CA VAL A 91 13.84 2.54 1.73
C VAL A 91 12.98 2.22 0.51
N HIS A 92 13.49 2.47 -0.69
CA HIS A 92 12.76 2.18 -1.93
C HIS A 92 12.38 0.70 -2.05
N ARG A 93 13.30 -0.21 -1.71
CA ARG A 93 13.06 -1.65 -1.74
C ARG A 93 11.96 -2.06 -0.76
N SER A 94 11.99 -1.53 0.45
CA SER A 94 10.98 -1.84 1.48
C SER A 94 9.59 -1.31 1.07
N LEU A 95 9.52 -0.09 0.54
CA LEU A 95 8.26 0.46 0.00
C LEU A 95 7.72 -0.35 -1.18
N THR A 96 8.58 -0.73 -2.12
CA THR A 96 8.18 -1.58 -3.27
C THR A 96 7.68 -2.95 -2.79
N LYS A 97 8.33 -3.54 -1.78
CA LYS A 97 7.90 -4.80 -1.18
C LYS A 97 6.51 -4.66 -0.55
N SER A 98 6.26 -3.61 0.24
CA SER A 98 4.94 -3.36 0.84
C SER A 98 3.82 -3.24 -0.21
N ALA A 99 4.09 -2.57 -1.34
CA ALA A 99 3.12 -2.44 -2.42
C ALA A 99 2.86 -3.76 -3.17
N ASN A 100 3.88 -4.62 -3.30
CA ASN A 100 3.68 -5.98 -3.81
C ASN A 100 2.91 -6.82 -2.80
N ASP A 101 3.17 -6.64 -1.51
CA ASP A 101 2.50 -7.41 -0.48
C ASP A 101 1.00 -7.09 -0.40
N LEU A 102 0.62 -5.83 -0.62
CA LEU A 102 -0.76 -5.41 -0.86
C LEU A 102 -1.38 -6.08 -2.11
N ALA A 103 -0.66 -6.11 -3.23
CA ALA A 103 -1.16 -6.71 -4.46
C ALA A 103 -1.46 -8.22 -4.27
N THR A 104 -0.58 -8.94 -3.58
CA THR A 104 -0.82 -10.33 -3.21
C THR A 104 -1.96 -10.47 -2.21
N THR A 105 -2.13 -9.53 -1.27
CA THR A 105 -3.31 -9.52 -0.37
C THR A 105 -4.60 -9.46 -1.18
N ALA A 106 -4.67 -8.61 -2.21
CA ALA A 106 -5.82 -8.56 -3.11
C ALA A 106 -6.03 -9.88 -3.87
N GLN A 107 -4.95 -10.56 -4.28
CA GLN A 107 -5.04 -11.88 -4.91
C GLN A 107 -5.60 -12.94 -3.95
N VAL A 108 -5.13 -12.96 -2.69
CA VAL A 108 -5.62 -13.89 -1.66
C VAL A 108 -7.11 -13.66 -1.40
N ILE A 109 -7.55 -12.41 -1.27
CA ILE A 109 -8.98 -12.09 -1.08
C ILE A 109 -9.81 -12.54 -2.28
N ALA A 110 -9.30 -12.35 -3.51
CA ALA A 110 -9.99 -12.82 -4.71
C ALA A 110 -10.11 -14.35 -4.74
N MET A 111 -9.07 -15.08 -4.33
CA MET A 111 -9.11 -16.55 -4.21
C MET A 111 -10.09 -17.00 -3.13
N MET A 112 -10.10 -16.34 -1.96
CA MET A 112 -11.07 -16.62 -0.89
C MET A 112 -12.51 -16.42 -1.37
N ARG A 113 -12.77 -15.39 -2.20
CA ARG A 113 -14.08 -15.19 -2.80
C ARG A 113 -14.49 -16.40 -3.66
N MET A 114 -13.60 -16.87 -4.51
CA MET A 114 -13.86 -18.05 -5.36
C MET A 114 -14.08 -19.32 -4.52
N GLN A 115 -13.35 -19.49 -3.42
CA GLN A 115 -13.53 -20.59 -2.47
C GLN A 115 -14.90 -20.53 -1.79
N ALA A 116 -15.31 -19.35 -1.31
CA ALA A 116 -16.63 -19.15 -0.73
C ALA A 116 -17.76 -19.47 -1.72
N GLU A 117 -17.63 -19.03 -2.98
CA GLU A 117 -18.58 -19.35 -4.06
C GLU A 117 -18.66 -20.86 -4.35
N ALA A 118 -17.55 -21.59 -4.16
CA ALA A 118 -17.50 -23.05 -4.29
C ALA A 118 -17.97 -23.80 -3.03
N GLY A 119 -18.36 -23.10 -1.95
CA GLY A 119 -18.77 -23.70 -0.68
C GLY A 119 -17.59 -24.22 0.17
N GLU A 120 -16.37 -23.80 -0.13
CA GLU A 120 -15.18 -24.13 0.65
C GLU A 120 -15.03 -23.20 1.86
N PRO A 121 -14.42 -23.69 2.96
CA PRO A 121 -14.11 -22.83 4.10
C PRO A 121 -13.09 -21.76 3.72
N ILE A 122 -13.36 -20.52 4.09
CA ILE A 122 -12.45 -19.39 3.88
C ILE A 122 -11.45 -19.27 5.03
N ASP A 123 -10.25 -18.78 4.74
CA ASP A 123 -9.23 -18.48 5.73
C ASP A 123 -8.89 -16.98 5.76
N ILE A 124 -9.47 -16.28 6.74
CA ILE A 124 -9.22 -14.85 6.96
C ILE A 124 -7.83 -14.61 7.58
N GLU A 125 -7.26 -15.61 8.25
CA GLU A 125 -5.95 -15.45 8.91
C GLU A 125 -4.84 -15.25 7.89
N SER A 126 -4.96 -15.88 6.72
CA SER A 126 -4.10 -15.61 5.56
C SER A 126 -4.11 -14.12 5.18
N VAL A 127 -5.25 -13.42 5.21
CA VAL A 127 -5.32 -11.99 4.89
C VAL A 127 -4.68 -11.14 6.00
N ARG A 128 -4.95 -11.47 7.27
CA ARG A 128 -4.34 -10.79 8.43
C ARG A 128 -2.84 -10.86 8.43
N HIS A 129 -2.29 -12.06 8.18
CA HIS A 129 -0.86 -12.25 8.11
C HIS A 129 -0.24 -11.38 7.02
N ARG A 130 -0.89 -11.28 5.85
CA ARG A 130 -0.41 -10.42 4.76
C ARG A 130 -0.51 -8.93 5.10
N ALA A 131 -1.59 -8.49 5.74
CA ALA A 131 -1.72 -7.11 6.23
C ALA A 131 -0.62 -6.76 7.24
N GLN A 132 -0.25 -7.71 8.11
CA GLN A 132 0.86 -7.55 9.05
C GLN A 132 2.21 -7.39 8.33
N LEU A 133 2.49 -8.18 7.29
CA LEU A 133 3.71 -8.01 6.47
C LEU A 133 3.79 -6.62 5.82
N VAL A 134 2.67 -6.07 5.34
CA VAL A 134 2.61 -4.71 4.79
C VAL A 134 3.00 -3.69 5.87
N LYS A 135 2.45 -3.81 7.08
CA LYS A 135 2.80 -2.94 8.22
C LYS A 135 4.29 -3.02 8.56
N GLU A 136 4.84 -4.23 8.60
CA GLU A 136 6.26 -4.47 8.91
C GLU A 136 7.19 -3.87 7.86
N ASP A 137 6.87 -3.99 6.57
CA ASP A 137 7.69 -3.40 5.50
C ASP A 137 7.64 -1.86 5.49
N VAL A 138 6.49 -1.27 5.80
CA VAL A 138 6.38 0.19 5.97
C VAL A 138 7.17 0.64 7.21
N GLY A 139 7.08 -0.09 8.31
CA GLY A 139 7.89 0.16 9.51
C GLY A 139 9.39 0.05 9.25
N ARG A 140 9.82 -0.97 8.48
CA ARG A 140 11.21 -1.12 8.05
C ARG A 140 11.67 0.04 7.16
N ALA A 141 10.82 0.51 6.24
CA ALA A 141 11.13 1.66 5.41
C ALA A 141 11.38 2.92 6.25
N MET A 142 10.59 3.11 7.33
CA MET A 142 10.77 4.21 8.28
C MET A 142 12.10 4.12 9.05
N GLN A 143 12.45 2.93 9.54
CA GLN A 143 13.74 2.71 10.22
C GLN A 143 14.92 3.00 9.29
N LEU A 144 14.91 2.44 8.08
CA LEU A 144 15.97 2.64 7.09
C LEU A 144 16.13 4.12 6.68
N LEU A 145 15.03 4.87 6.65
CA LEU A 145 15.07 6.28 6.32
C LEU A 145 15.70 7.10 7.46
N ALA A 146 15.38 6.78 8.71
CA ALA A 146 16.02 7.40 9.87
C ALA A 146 17.53 7.13 9.92
N ASP A 147 17.98 5.95 9.47
CA ASP A 147 19.40 5.61 9.34
C ASP A 147 20.09 6.31 8.15
N SER A 148 19.33 6.92 7.24
CA SER A 148 19.81 7.62 6.04
C SER A 148 19.89 9.14 6.22
N GLU A 149 19.42 9.67 7.35
CA GLU A 149 19.57 11.09 7.77
C GLU A 149 20.92 11.32 8.45
#